data_AF-A0A2U1P0T5-F1
#
_entry.id   AF-A0A2U1P0T5-F1
#
_cell.length_a   1.000
_cell.length_b   1.000
_cell.length_c   1.000
_cell.angle_alpha   90.00
_cell.angle_beta   90.00
_cell.angle_gamma   90.00
#
_symmetry.space_group_name_H-M   'P 1'
#
loop_
_entity.id
_entity.type
_entity.pdbx_description
1 polymer ?
#
loop_
_entity_poly.entity_id
_entity_poly.type
_entity_poly.pdbx_seq_one_letter_code
_entity_poly.pdbx_strand_id
1 'polypeptide(L)'
;MGICLFVAVFGVADALIQGGMLGDLALMCPEFTQSFLAGMAASGALTSALRLFTEAVFTNIDTGLRKGAILFLSISTIFEFLCIFLYAFVFTKLPIVKHYRRKAALEGSQTVSSDLFAAGVQTDLSEKLVNGNLDRLSNKELLFQNLDYALDLFLIFVLTLSIFPGFLYENTGQHQLGSWYPLVLVATFNVWDLISRYIPLIQCLKLESRKGILILVIMRFLLIPAFYFTAKYGDQGWMIVLVSVLGLTNGYLAVCVLMVAPKGYKGPEQNALGNLLVFFLLGGIFLGAALDWLWLIGNGSF
;
A
#
# COMPACT_ATOMS: atom_id res chain seq x y z
N MET A 1 -9.11 -14.62 -21.56
CA MET A 1 -9.24 -15.75 -20.61
C MET A 1 -7.92 -16.03 -19.90
N GLY A 2 -6.87 -16.53 -20.57
CA GLY A 2 -5.60 -16.90 -19.90
C GLY A 2 -4.89 -15.78 -19.13
N ILE A 3 -4.71 -14.60 -19.75
CA ILE A 3 -4.04 -13.45 -19.11
C ILE A 3 -4.80 -12.98 -17.86
N CYS A 4 -6.14 -12.88 -17.94
CA CYS A 4 -6.97 -12.48 -16.80
C CYS A 4 -6.85 -13.47 -15.62
N LEU A 5 -6.77 -14.78 -15.91
CA LEU A 5 -6.54 -15.79 -14.89
C LEU A 5 -5.18 -15.60 -14.21
N PHE A 6 -4.12 -15.39 -14.98
CA PHE A 6 -2.79 -15.10 -14.42
C PHE A 6 -2.80 -13.85 -13.55
N VAL A 7 -3.40 -12.76 -14.03
CA VAL A 7 -3.53 -11.51 -13.25
C VAL A 7 -4.30 -11.74 -11.95
N ALA A 8 -5.39 -12.51 -11.99
CA ALA A 8 -6.15 -12.85 -10.78
C ALA A 8 -5.32 -13.67 -9.79
N VAL A 9 -4.57 -14.67 -10.26
CA VAL A 9 -3.69 -15.48 -9.41
C VAL A 9 -2.58 -14.62 -8.79
N PHE A 10 -1.93 -13.75 -9.58
CA PHE A 10 -0.93 -12.82 -9.05
C PHE A 10 -1.52 -11.83 -8.05
N GLY A 11 -2.74 -11.32 -8.29
CA GLY A 11 -3.42 -10.43 -7.35
C GLY A 11 -3.76 -11.12 -6.02
N VAL A 12 -4.18 -12.38 -6.05
CA VAL A 12 -4.39 -13.17 -4.82
C VAL A 12 -3.07 -13.45 -4.11
N ALA A 13 -2.01 -13.78 -4.85
CA ALA A 13 -0.69 -14.01 -4.27
C ALA A 13 -0.14 -12.73 -3.60
N ASP A 14 -0.24 -11.59 -4.27
CA ASP A 14 0.13 -10.28 -3.74
C ASP A 14 -0.65 -9.93 -2.47
N ALA A 15 -1.97 -10.13 -2.49
CA ALA A 15 -2.83 -9.94 -1.31
C ALA A 15 -2.40 -10.77 -0.10
N LEU A 16 -2.08 -12.05 -0.32
CA LEU A 16 -1.64 -12.97 0.74
C LEU A 16 -0.26 -12.57 1.30
N ILE A 17 0.68 -12.21 0.43
CA ILE A 17 2.02 -11.77 0.83
C ILE A 17 1.93 -10.44 1.58
N GLN A 18 1.20 -9.46 1.04
CA GLN A 18 1.04 -8.15 1.67
C GLN A 18 0.37 -8.25 3.04
N GLY A 19 -0.66 -9.09 3.18
CA GLY A 19 -1.31 -9.38 4.46
C GLY A 19 -0.33 -9.98 5.46
N GLY A 20 0.32 -11.08 5.07
CA GLY A 20 1.27 -11.78 5.93
C GLY A 20 2.46 -10.91 6.36
N MET A 21 3.02 -10.12 5.44
CA MET A 21 4.11 -9.19 5.74
C MET A 21 3.65 -8.08 6.67
N LEU A 22 2.52 -7.42 6.40
CA LEU A 22 2.07 -6.34 7.27
C LEU A 22 1.68 -6.85 8.66
N GLY A 23 1.09 -8.03 8.76
CA GLY A 23 0.82 -8.70 10.03
C GLY A 23 2.10 -9.00 10.83
N ASP A 24 3.13 -9.58 10.19
CA ASP A 24 4.42 -9.85 10.84
C ASP A 24 5.18 -8.57 11.20
N LEU A 25 5.01 -7.47 10.47
CA LEU A 25 5.62 -6.18 10.83
C LEU A 25 4.84 -5.45 11.92
N ALA A 26 3.51 -5.63 12.00
CA ALA A 26 2.66 -4.98 12.99
C ALA A 26 2.96 -5.40 14.44
N LEU A 27 3.50 -6.62 14.65
CA LEU A 27 3.99 -7.07 15.97
C LEU A 27 5.36 -6.49 16.35
N MET A 28 6.05 -5.81 15.42
CA MET A 28 7.35 -5.18 15.62
C MET A 28 7.18 -3.68 15.92
N CYS A 29 8.22 -2.88 15.68
CA CYS A 29 8.12 -1.42 15.83
C CYS A 29 7.34 -0.78 14.66
N PRO A 30 6.59 0.31 14.90
CA PRO A 30 5.89 1.05 13.84
C PRO A 30 6.80 1.50 12.69
N GLU A 31 8.08 1.74 12.96
CA GLU A 31 9.08 2.15 11.96
C GLU A 31 9.33 1.07 10.90
N PHE A 32 9.16 -0.22 11.25
CA PHE A 32 9.27 -1.31 10.28
C PHE A 32 8.06 -1.32 9.34
N THR A 33 6.85 -1.22 9.88
CA THR A 33 5.61 -1.09 9.10
C THR A 33 5.69 0.12 8.17
N GLN A 34 6.18 1.25 8.68
CA GLN A 34 6.37 2.45 7.87
C GLN A 34 7.39 2.26 6.75
N SER A 35 8.56 1.65 7.05
CA SER A 35 9.59 1.39 6.04
C SER A 35 9.09 0.46 4.94
N PHE A 36 8.31 -0.56 5.29
CA PHE A 36 7.65 -1.44 4.32
C PHE A 36 6.64 -0.70 3.45
N LEU A 37 5.78 0.12 4.06
CA LEU A 37 4.81 0.94 3.34
C LEU A 37 5.49 1.96 2.41
N ALA A 38 6.60 2.55 2.84
CA ALA A 38 7.40 3.47 2.02
C ALA A 38 8.11 2.74 0.88
N GLY A 39 8.62 1.52 1.12
CA GLY A 39 9.17 0.65 0.09
C GLY A 39 8.15 0.32 -1.01
N MET A 40 6.89 0.05 -0.64
CA MET A 40 5.81 -0.13 -1.61
C MET A 40 5.60 1.12 -2.48
N ALA A 41 5.54 2.33 -1.90
CA ALA A 41 5.43 3.56 -2.70
C ALA A 41 6.67 3.85 -3.55
N ALA A 42 7.86 3.51 -3.04
CA ALA A 42 9.11 3.67 -3.77
C ALA A 42 9.13 2.81 -5.04
N SER A 43 8.57 1.59 -4.97
CA SER A 43 8.39 0.73 -6.14
C SER A 43 7.47 1.37 -7.20
N GLY A 44 6.40 2.06 -6.78
CA GLY A 44 5.50 2.81 -7.67
C GLY A 44 6.21 4.00 -8.34
N ALA A 45 6.97 4.79 -7.57
CA ALA A 45 7.75 5.90 -8.10
C ALA A 45 8.85 5.42 -9.08
N LEU A 46 9.56 4.35 -8.74
CA LEU A 46 10.55 3.71 -9.61
C LEU A 46 9.90 3.20 -10.90
N THR A 47 8.73 2.55 -10.80
CA THR A 47 7.97 2.09 -11.97
C THR A 47 7.57 3.25 -12.87
N SER A 48 7.11 4.37 -12.31
CA SER A 48 6.82 5.59 -13.07
C SER A 48 8.07 6.14 -13.77
N ALA A 49 9.21 6.20 -13.07
CA ALA A 49 10.47 6.65 -13.64
C ALA A 49 10.94 5.76 -14.80
N LEU A 50 10.88 4.44 -14.62
CA LEU A 50 11.18 3.47 -15.68
C LEU A 50 10.25 3.63 -16.88
N ARG A 51 8.96 3.89 -16.64
CA ARG A 51 7.98 4.11 -17.72
C ARG A 51 8.26 5.39 -18.50
N LEU A 52 8.56 6.49 -17.82
CA LEU A 52 8.98 7.75 -18.46
C LEU A 52 10.27 7.59 -19.26
N PHE A 53 11.26 6.89 -18.71
CA PHE A 53 12.51 6.58 -19.39
C PHE A 53 12.29 5.71 -20.64
N THR A 54 11.46 4.67 -20.50
CA THR A 54 11.13 3.77 -21.61
C THR A 54 10.42 4.52 -22.71
N GLU A 55 9.45 5.38 -22.39
CA GLU A 55 8.82 6.26 -23.37
C GLU A 55 9.89 7.14 -24.05
N ALA A 56 10.72 7.85 -23.28
CA ALA A 56 11.75 8.75 -23.83
C ALA A 56 12.69 8.07 -24.85
N VAL A 57 13.08 6.83 -24.58
CA VAL A 57 14.05 6.08 -25.39
C VAL A 57 13.40 5.38 -26.58
N PHE A 58 12.16 4.89 -26.43
CA PHE A 58 11.59 3.92 -27.37
C PHE A 58 10.43 4.46 -28.22
N THR A 59 9.89 5.67 -28.01
CA THR A 59 8.75 6.21 -28.78
C THR A 59 9.01 6.26 -30.31
N ASN A 60 10.26 6.40 -30.74
CA ASN A 60 10.61 6.55 -32.17
C ASN A 60 11.14 5.26 -32.84
N ILE A 61 10.96 4.09 -32.22
CA ILE A 61 11.48 2.80 -32.74
C ILE A 61 10.30 1.88 -33.07
N ASP A 62 10.23 1.32 -34.28
CA ASP A 62 9.13 0.44 -34.74
C ASP A 62 8.94 -0.84 -33.88
N THR A 63 9.98 -1.24 -33.13
CA THR A 63 9.95 -2.34 -32.14
C THR A 63 10.14 -1.87 -30.69
N GLY A 64 10.03 -0.56 -30.46
CA GLY A 64 10.38 0.12 -29.21
C GLY A 64 9.55 -0.33 -28.02
N LEU A 65 8.23 -0.40 -28.19
CA LEU A 65 7.31 -0.82 -27.11
C LEU A 65 7.62 -2.23 -26.59
N ARG A 66 7.92 -3.17 -27.51
CA ARG A 66 8.26 -4.56 -27.16
C ARG A 66 9.60 -4.65 -26.46
N LYS A 67 10.63 -3.95 -26.97
CA LYS A 67 11.97 -3.93 -26.34
C LYS A 67 11.92 -3.25 -24.97
N GLY A 68 11.16 -2.17 -24.84
CA GLY A 68 10.90 -1.48 -23.58
C GLY A 68 10.22 -2.37 -22.56
N ALA A 69 9.17 -3.11 -22.95
CA ALA A 69 8.50 -4.07 -22.07
C ALA A 69 9.43 -5.21 -21.62
N ILE A 70 10.25 -5.76 -22.52
CA ILE A 70 11.24 -6.80 -22.17
C ILE A 70 12.28 -6.26 -21.19
N LEU A 71 12.79 -5.05 -21.41
CA LEU A 71 13.74 -4.39 -20.51
C LEU A 71 13.13 -4.17 -19.12
N PHE A 72 11.91 -3.63 -19.06
CA PHE A 72 11.18 -3.42 -17.82
C PHE A 72 11.01 -4.73 -17.04
N LEU A 73 10.47 -5.77 -17.68
CA LEU A 73 10.26 -7.08 -17.05
C LEU A 73 11.58 -7.71 -16.57
N SER A 74 12.67 -7.53 -17.32
CA SER A 74 13.98 -8.07 -16.94
C SER A 74 14.50 -7.39 -15.67
N ILE A 75 14.42 -6.06 -15.60
CA ILE A 75 14.84 -5.28 -14.42
C ILE A 75 13.98 -5.64 -13.21
N SER A 76 12.65 -5.67 -13.37
CA SER A 76 11.72 -6.06 -12.29
C SER A 76 12.01 -7.46 -11.77
N THR A 77 12.28 -8.42 -12.65
CA THR A 77 12.60 -9.81 -12.26
C THR A 77 13.87 -9.89 -11.41
N ILE A 78 14.93 -9.18 -11.82
CA ILE A 78 16.19 -9.14 -11.06
C ILE A 78 15.97 -8.52 -9.67
N PHE A 79 15.20 -7.44 -9.60
CA PHE A 79 14.88 -6.77 -8.35
C PHE A 79 14.06 -7.66 -7.42
N GLU A 80 13.09 -8.40 -7.96
CA GLU A 80 12.26 -9.36 -7.20
C GLU A 80 13.12 -10.48 -6.58
N PHE A 81 14.02 -11.10 -7.36
CA PHE A 81 14.94 -12.11 -6.84
C PHE A 81 15.85 -11.56 -5.74
N LEU A 82 16.31 -10.31 -5.88
CA LEU A 82 17.09 -9.64 -4.85
C LEU A 82 16.26 -9.43 -3.58
N CYS A 83 15.01 -8.99 -3.69
CA CYS A 83 14.09 -8.82 -2.55
C CYS A 83 13.84 -10.15 -1.82
N ILE A 84 13.58 -11.24 -2.56
CA ILE A 84 13.40 -12.58 -2.00
C ILE A 84 14.68 -13.03 -1.26
N PHE A 85 15.84 -12.81 -1.86
CA PHE A 85 17.13 -13.15 -1.24
C PHE A 85 17.35 -12.36 0.06
N LEU A 86 17.16 -11.05 0.04
CA LEU A 86 17.32 -10.19 1.21
C LEU A 86 16.33 -10.57 2.31
N TYR A 87 15.07 -10.86 1.97
CA TYR A 87 14.08 -11.30 2.94
C TYR A 87 14.47 -12.64 3.58
N ALA A 88 14.73 -13.67 2.75
CA ALA A 88 14.97 -15.03 3.23
C ALA A 88 16.28 -15.16 4.04
N PHE A 89 17.36 -14.50 3.60
CA PHE A 89 18.70 -14.72 4.16
C PHE A 89 19.16 -13.62 5.12
N VAL A 90 18.68 -12.38 4.97
CA VAL A 90 19.11 -11.24 5.78
C VAL A 90 18.06 -10.90 6.83
N PHE A 91 16.83 -10.57 6.41
CA PHE A 91 15.79 -10.03 7.29
C PHE A 91 15.43 -10.98 8.44
N THR A 92 15.16 -12.25 8.15
CA THR A 92 14.80 -13.26 9.16
C THR A 92 15.91 -13.53 10.19
N LYS A 93 17.17 -13.21 9.85
CA LYS A 93 18.33 -13.45 10.71
C LYS A 93 18.69 -12.26 11.60
N LEU A 94 18.11 -11.08 11.38
CA LEU A 94 18.40 -9.89 12.15
C LEU A 94 18.07 -10.08 13.65
N PRO A 95 18.96 -9.69 14.59
CA PRO A 95 18.72 -9.86 16.02
C PRO A 95 17.44 -9.20 16.52
N ILE A 96 17.11 -8.02 15.99
CA ILE A 96 15.89 -7.29 16.35
C ILE A 96 14.62 -8.04 15.91
N VAL A 97 14.62 -8.60 14.70
CA VAL A 97 13.51 -9.42 14.19
C VAL A 97 13.33 -10.67 15.05
N LYS A 98 14.43 -11.36 15.38
CA LYS A 98 14.40 -12.52 16.30
C LYS A 98 13.85 -12.16 17.67
N HIS A 99 14.19 -10.97 18.20
CA HIS A 99 13.70 -10.49 19.48
C HIS A 99 12.18 -10.31 19.48
N TYR A 100 11.63 -9.57 18.51
CA TYR A 100 10.18 -9.35 18.40
C TYR A 100 9.42 -10.64 18.13
N ARG A 101 9.96 -11.50 17.26
CA ARG A 101 9.37 -12.81 17.01
C ARG A 101 9.35 -13.65 18.30
N ARG A 102 10.44 -13.68 19.07
CA ARG A 102 10.50 -14.43 20.34
C ARG A 102 9.47 -13.90 21.34
N LYS A 103 9.32 -12.58 21.45
CA LYS A 103 8.30 -11.94 22.29
C LYS A 103 6.89 -12.36 21.88
N ALA A 104 6.54 -12.25 20.60
CA ALA A 104 5.22 -12.63 20.11
C ALA A 104 4.92 -14.12 20.31
N ALA A 105 5.93 -14.99 20.19
CA ALA A 105 5.77 -16.42 20.43
C ALA A 105 5.55 -16.75 21.92
N LEU A 106 6.20 -16.02 22.85
CA LEU A 106 5.90 -16.10 24.29
C LEU A 106 4.48 -15.61 24.62
N GLU A 107 3.94 -14.70 23.82
CA GLU A 107 2.56 -14.20 23.93
C GLU A 107 1.54 -15.11 23.22
N GLY A 108 1.96 -16.30 22.74
CA GLY A 108 1.07 -17.32 22.17
C GLY A 108 0.92 -17.29 20.65
N SER A 109 1.80 -16.60 19.92
CA SER A 109 1.77 -16.57 18.45
C SER A 109 2.34 -17.86 17.85
N GLN A 110 1.48 -18.69 17.23
CA GLN A 110 1.88 -19.94 16.57
C GLN A 110 2.55 -19.74 15.20
N THR A 111 2.20 -18.71 14.45
CA THR A 111 2.83 -18.41 13.15
C THR A 111 4.29 -17.97 13.31
N VAL A 112 4.57 -17.31 14.42
CA VAL A 112 5.90 -16.81 14.73
C VAL A 112 6.78 -17.91 15.32
N SER A 113 6.20 -18.87 16.06
CA SER A 113 6.97 -20.01 16.58
C SER A 113 7.55 -20.87 15.45
N SER A 114 6.78 -21.18 14.39
CA SER A 114 7.28 -21.87 13.19
C SER A 114 8.47 -21.15 12.54
N ASP A 115 8.41 -19.82 12.48
CA ASP A 115 9.47 -18.99 11.90
C ASP A 115 10.75 -18.99 12.76
N LEU A 116 10.62 -19.01 14.09
CA LEU A 116 11.75 -19.16 15.01
C LEU A 116 12.38 -20.56 14.95
N PHE A 117 11.57 -21.59 14.74
CA PHE A 117 12.06 -22.95 14.50
C PHE A 117 12.87 -22.99 13.20
N ALA A 118 12.38 -22.40 12.11
CA ALA A 118 13.13 -22.26 10.86
C ALA A 118 14.42 -21.43 11.03
N ALA A 119 14.44 -20.47 11.96
CA ALA A 119 15.61 -19.65 12.29
C ALA A 119 16.58 -20.28 13.32
N GLY A 120 16.31 -21.50 13.82
CA GLY A 120 17.19 -22.29 14.69
C GLY A 120 17.18 -21.96 16.19
N VAL A 121 16.08 -21.43 16.74
CA VAL A 121 16.00 -20.98 18.15
C VAL A 121 15.10 -21.91 18.98
N GLN A 122 15.61 -23.08 19.37
CA GLN A 122 14.75 -24.20 19.83
C GLN A 122 14.59 -24.36 21.35
N THR A 123 15.49 -23.86 22.20
CA THR A 123 15.66 -24.45 23.55
C THR A 123 14.92 -23.78 24.73
N ASP A 124 14.50 -22.52 24.66
CA ASP A 124 13.95 -21.80 25.85
C ASP A 124 12.42 -21.60 25.86
N LEU A 125 11.73 -21.88 24.75
CA LEU A 125 10.36 -21.41 24.53
C LEU A 125 9.29 -22.40 24.98
N SER A 126 9.58 -23.69 24.89
CA SER A 126 8.61 -24.77 25.08
C SER A 126 8.13 -24.93 26.52
N GLU A 127 8.94 -24.55 27.53
CA GLU A 127 8.53 -24.57 28.95
C GLU A 127 7.65 -23.39 29.35
N LYS A 128 7.79 -22.22 28.70
CA LYS A 128 7.03 -21.00 29.06
C LYS A 128 5.67 -20.90 28.37
N LEU A 129 5.48 -21.54 27.22
CA LEU A 129 4.22 -21.53 26.45
C LEU A 129 3.09 -22.31 27.13
N VAL A 130 3.40 -23.26 28.01
CA VAL A 130 2.43 -24.19 28.63
C VAL A 130 1.66 -23.55 29.80
N ASN A 131 2.19 -22.47 30.42
CA ASN A 131 1.63 -21.88 31.65
C ASN A 131 0.83 -20.59 31.47
N GLY A 132 0.68 -20.08 30.24
CA GLY A 132 -0.02 -18.83 29.99
C GLY A 132 -1.47 -19.04 29.56
N ASN A 133 -2.44 -18.92 30.48
CA ASN A 133 -3.80 -18.51 30.11
C ASN A 133 -3.72 -17.06 29.60
N LEU A 134 -3.38 -16.90 28.32
CA LEU A 134 -3.36 -15.62 27.67
C LEU A 134 -4.78 -15.32 27.18
N ASP A 135 -5.54 -14.56 27.97
CA ASP A 135 -6.77 -13.92 27.50
C ASP A 135 -6.43 -13.09 26.25
N ARG A 136 -6.77 -13.64 25.09
CA ARG A 136 -6.51 -13.06 23.77
C ARG A 136 -7.83 -12.69 23.13
N LEU A 137 -7.92 -11.47 22.62
CA LEU A 137 -9.09 -11.01 21.89
C LEU A 137 -9.29 -11.86 20.62
N SER A 138 -10.56 -12.17 20.32
CA SER A 138 -10.96 -12.78 19.07
C SER A 138 -10.78 -11.81 17.91
N ASN A 139 -10.54 -12.31 16.68
CA ASN A 139 -10.49 -11.48 15.47
C ASN A 139 -11.75 -10.61 15.30
N LYS A 140 -12.91 -11.10 15.74
CA LYS A 140 -14.16 -10.33 15.72
C LYS A 140 -14.09 -9.15 16.68
N GLU A 141 -13.63 -9.36 17.91
CA GLU A 141 -13.51 -8.31 18.92
C GLU A 141 -12.47 -7.26 18.52
N LEU A 142 -11.33 -7.70 17.98
CA LEU A 142 -10.30 -6.81 17.42
C LEU A 142 -10.87 -5.94 16.29
N LEU A 143 -11.65 -6.54 15.39
CA LEU A 143 -12.30 -5.81 14.31
C LEU A 143 -13.34 -4.82 14.87
N PHE A 144 -14.19 -5.22 15.81
CA PHE A 144 -15.18 -4.32 16.40
C PHE A 144 -14.53 -3.12 17.12
N GLN A 145 -13.40 -3.33 17.80
CA GLN A 145 -12.67 -2.25 18.49
C GLN A 145 -11.91 -1.31 17.54
N ASN A 146 -11.62 -1.74 16.31
CA ASN A 146 -10.84 -0.98 15.33
C ASN A 146 -11.58 -0.81 13.99
N LEU A 147 -12.91 -0.88 14.03
CA LEU A 147 -13.74 -0.78 12.84
C LEU A 147 -13.62 0.60 12.20
N ASP A 148 -13.42 1.64 13.01
CA ASP A 148 -13.09 2.99 12.58
C ASP A 148 -11.84 3.01 11.70
N TYR A 149 -10.73 2.45 12.17
CA TYR A 149 -9.48 2.36 11.40
C TYR A 149 -9.61 1.51 10.14
N ALA A 150 -10.34 0.39 10.23
CA ALA A 150 -10.58 -0.48 9.08
C ALA A 150 -11.39 0.23 7.99
N LEU A 151 -12.44 0.96 8.39
CA LEU A 151 -13.26 1.77 7.48
C LEU A 151 -12.48 2.97 6.93
N ASP A 152 -11.67 3.65 7.75
CA ASP A 152 -10.80 4.74 7.31
C ASP A 152 -9.88 4.28 6.19
N LEU A 153 -9.20 3.13 6.39
CA LEU A 153 -8.31 2.56 5.39
C LEU A 153 -9.05 2.14 4.13
N PHE A 154 -10.20 1.47 4.28
CA PHE A 154 -11.06 1.12 3.15
C PHE A 154 -11.43 2.35 2.33
N LEU A 155 -11.98 3.40 2.96
CA LEU A 155 -12.40 4.63 2.28
C LEU A 155 -11.22 5.38 1.65
N ILE A 156 -10.04 5.36 2.29
CA ILE A 156 -8.82 5.94 1.72
C ILE A 156 -8.51 5.32 0.35
N PHE A 157 -8.55 4.00 0.26
CA PHE A 157 -8.24 3.29 -0.99
C PHE A 157 -9.39 3.29 -1.98
N VAL A 158 -10.66 3.25 -1.54
CA VAL A 158 -11.82 3.42 -2.43
C VAL A 158 -11.73 4.72 -3.20
N LEU A 159 -11.57 5.84 -2.49
CA LEU A 159 -11.50 7.15 -3.12
C LEU A 159 -10.29 7.27 -4.05
N THR A 160 -9.12 6.83 -3.57
CA THR A 160 -7.88 6.96 -4.36
C THR A 160 -7.96 6.15 -5.63
N LEU A 161 -8.41 4.88 -5.55
CA LEU A 161 -8.45 3.98 -6.69
C LEU A 161 -9.66 4.21 -7.59
N SER A 162 -10.66 4.98 -7.14
CA SER A 162 -11.72 5.49 -8.02
C SER A 162 -11.26 6.63 -8.93
N ILE A 163 -10.09 7.22 -8.71
CA ILE A 163 -9.56 8.35 -9.50
C ILE A 163 -8.22 7.96 -10.15
N PHE A 164 -7.32 7.37 -9.38
CA PHE A 164 -6.02 6.93 -9.86
C PHE A 164 -6.01 5.40 -10.09
N PRO A 165 -5.47 4.90 -11.22
CA PRO A 165 -4.93 5.64 -12.35
C PRO A 165 -5.96 5.91 -13.46
N GLY A 166 -7.14 5.27 -13.46
CA GLY A 166 -8.01 5.18 -14.64
C GLY A 166 -8.49 6.52 -15.16
N PHE A 167 -9.12 7.33 -14.32
CA PHE A 167 -9.51 8.70 -14.68
C PHE A 167 -8.33 9.57 -15.17
N LEU A 168 -7.10 9.35 -14.69
CA LEU A 168 -5.93 10.10 -15.17
C LEU A 168 -5.48 9.71 -16.59
N TYR A 169 -5.85 8.52 -17.06
CA TYR A 169 -5.64 8.08 -18.45
C TYR A 169 -6.80 8.47 -19.36
N GLU A 170 -7.91 8.97 -18.82
CA GLU A 170 -9.00 9.49 -19.64
C GLU A 170 -8.58 10.79 -20.34
N ASN A 171 -9.12 10.99 -21.54
CA ASN A 171 -8.82 12.16 -22.36
C ASN A 171 -9.54 13.40 -21.78
N THR A 172 -8.93 14.01 -20.76
CA THR A 172 -9.43 15.23 -20.08
C THR A 172 -9.24 16.50 -20.93
N GLY A 173 -9.24 16.38 -22.27
CA GLY A 173 -9.09 17.49 -23.22
C GLY A 173 -7.75 17.53 -23.96
N GLN A 174 -7.51 18.62 -24.71
CA GLN A 174 -6.24 18.85 -25.39
C GLN A 174 -5.19 19.42 -24.45
N HIS A 175 -4.04 18.77 -24.42
CA HIS A 175 -3.03 18.91 -23.39
C HIS A 175 -1.67 19.22 -24.04
N GLN A 176 -0.91 20.21 -23.54
CA GLN A 176 0.40 20.57 -24.13
C GLN A 176 1.40 19.41 -24.06
N LEU A 177 1.29 18.59 -23.02
CA LEU A 177 2.11 17.40 -22.78
C LEU A 177 1.76 16.20 -23.69
N GLY A 178 0.65 16.25 -24.44
CA GLY A 178 0.24 15.16 -25.33
C GLY A 178 0.19 13.79 -24.64
N SER A 179 0.85 12.78 -25.23
CA SER A 179 0.93 11.41 -24.68
C SER A 179 1.67 11.30 -23.34
N TRP A 180 2.45 12.32 -22.96
CA TRP A 180 3.19 12.34 -21.70
C TRP A 180 2.33 12.75 -20.51
N TYR A 181 1.19 13.39 -20.76
CA TYR A 181 0.32 13.92 -19.71
C TYR A 181 -0.08 12.88 -18.64
N PRO A 182 -0.67 11.73 -19.00
CA PRO A 182 -1.02 10.70 -18.01
C PRO A 182 0.21 10.10 -17.31
N LEU A 183 1.35 10.00 -18.01
CA LEU A 183 2.59 9.51 -17.41
C LEU A 183 3.12 10.46 -16.34
N VAL A 184 3.06 11.77 -16.60
CA VAL A 184 3.44 12.82 -15.64
C VAL A 184 2.50 12.80 -14.45
N LEU A 185 1.17 12.74 -14.64
CA LEU A 185 0.22 12.66 -13.53
C LEU A 185 0.46 11.43 -12.66
N VAL A 186 0.71 10.27 -13.26
CA VAL A 186 0.99 9.04 -12.52
C VAL A 186 2.31 9.13 -11.76
N ALA A 187 3.34 9.75 -12.34
CA ALA A 187 4.60 10.02 -11.65
C ALA A 187 4.40 10.99 -10.48
N THR A 188 3.63 12.07 -10.67
CA THR A 188 3.29 13.04 -9.63
C THR A 188 2.59 12.35 -8.46
N PHE A 189 1.56 11.53 -8.72
CA PHE A 189 0.87 10.77 -7.67
C PHE A 189 1.86 9.91 -6.87
N ASN A 190 2.65 9.07 -7.55
CA ASN A 190 3.56 8.12 -6.90
C ASN A 190 4.68 8.82 -6.10
N VAL A 191 5.19 9.96 -6.58
CA VAL A 191 6.20 10.75 -5.85
C VAL A 191 5.62 11.36 -4.59
N TRP A 192 4.43 11.97 -4.67
CA TRP A 192 3.79 12.56 -3.49
C TRP A 192 3.31 11.50 -2.50
N ASP A 193 2.84 10.35 -2.98
CA ASP A 193 2.53 9.19 -2.14
C ASP A 193 3.79 8.73 -1.39
N LEU A 194 4.93 8.57 -2.09
CA LEU A 194 6.20 8.22 -1.46
C LEU A 194 6.64 9.23 -0.38
N ILE A 195 6.66 10.53 -0.71
CA ILE A 195 7.05 11.59 0.22
C ILE A 195 6.15 11.54 1.46
N SER A 196 4.84 11.39 1.26
CA SER A 196 3.86 11.43 2.34
C SER A 196 3.99 10.29 3.35
N ARG A 197 4.47 9.13 2.92
CA ARG A 197 4.70 7.97 3.81
C ARG A 197 5.88 8.16 4.76
N TYR A 198 6.77 9.10 4.47
CA TYR A 198 7.86 9.49 5.38
C TYR A 198 7.48 10.63 6.33
N ILE A 199 6.43 11.40 6.05
CA ILE A 199 6.00 12.52 6.92
C ILE A 199 5.79 12.09 8.38
N PRO A 200 5.17 10.93 8.68
CA PRO A 200 4.98 10.49 10.07
C PRO A 200 6.26 10.15 10.85
N LEU A 201 7.45 10.12 10.21
CA LEU A 201 8.73 10.05 10.92
C LEU A 201 8.98 11.31 11.75
N ILE A 202 8.48 12.45 11.29
CA ILE A 202 8.56 13.72 12.01
C ILE A 202 7.49 13.68 13.09
N GLN A 203 7.89 13.45 14.35
CA GLN A 203 7.00 13.26 15.50
C GLN A 203 5.92 14.35 15.61
N CYS A 204 6.25 15.62 15.31
CA CYS A 204 5.29 16.73 15.34
C CYS A 204 4.19 16.67 14.28
N LEU A 205 4.44 15.99 13.16
CA LEU A 205 3.50 15.81 12.05
C LEU A 205 2.83 14.44 12.08
N LYS A 206 3.07 13.64 13.12
CA LYS A 206 2.46 12.32 13.24
C LYS A 206 1.05 12.42 13.79
N LEU A 207 0.06 12.09 12.97
CA LEU A 207 -1.33 12.08 13.40
C LEU A 207 -1.70 10.76 14.08
N GLU A 208 -1.88 10.80 15.40
CA GLU A 208 -2.34 9.64 16.19
C GLU A 208 -3.82 9.74 16.62
N SER A 209 -4.46 10.88 16.38
CA SER A 209 -5.87 11.11 16.77
C SER A 209 -6.83 10.32 15.89
N ARG A 210 -7.57 9.36 16.47
CA ARG A 210 -8.65 8.60 15.82
C ARG A 210 -9.65 9.51 15.11
N LYS A 211 -10.18 10.52 15.83
CA LYS A 211 -11.14 11.48 15.26
C LYS A 211 -10.52 12.33 14.16
N GLY A 212 -9.25 12.71 14.31
CA GLY A 212 -8.53 13.51 13.31
C GLY A 212 -8.37 12.76 11.99
N ILE A 213 -8.02 11.48 12.04
CA ILE A 213 -7.90 10.62 10.85
C ILE A 213 -9.27 10.51 10.17
N LEU A 214 -10.33 10.13 10.90
CA LEU A 214 -11.67 10.01 10.34
C LEU A 214 -12.15 11.30 9.64
N ILE A 215 -11.96 12.45 10.28
CA ILE A 215 -12.32 13.75 9.69
C ILE A 215 -11.56 13.98 8.39
N LEU A 216 -10.23 13.74 8.36
CA LEU A 216 -9.44 13.91 7.16
C LEU A 216 -9.85 12.94 6.05
N VAL A 217 -10.14 11.67 6.38
CA VAL A 217 -10.62 10.68 5.41
C VAL A 217 -11.95 11.12 4.79
N ILE A 218 -12.91 11.57 5.59
CA ILE A 218 -14.20 12.08 5.09
C ILE A 218 -13.97 13.32 4.21
N MET A 219 -13.12 14.25 4.64
CA MET A 219 -12.81 15.46 3.87
C MET A 219 -12.16 15.16 2.51
N ARG A 220 -11.45 14.04 2.35
CA ARG A 220 -10.89 13.66 1.04
C ARG A 220 -11.96 13.43 -0.01
N PHE A 221 -13.21 13.11 0.34
CA PHE A 221 -14.29 12.97 -0.66
C PHE A 221 -14.61 14.28 -1.38
N LEU A 222 -14.19 15.45 -0.85
CA LEU A 222 -14.24 16.73 -1.58
C LEU A 222 -13.32 16.75 -2.81
N LEU A 223 -12.36 15.82 -2.92
CA LEU A 223 -11.54 15.67 -4.11
C LEU A 223 -12.36 15.21 -5.31
N ILE A 224 -13.41 14.37 -5.14
CA ILE A 224 -14.25 13.90 -6.25
C ILE A 224 -14.84 15.07 -7.05
N PRO A 225 -15.62 15.99 -6.46
CA PRO A 225 -16.14 17.14 -7.19
C PRO A 225 -15.01 18.04 -7.69
N ALA A 226 -13.91 18.20 -6.95
CA ALA A 226 -12.77 19.01 -7.40
C ALA A 226 -12.17 18.45 -8.71
N PHE A 227 -11.90 17.14 -8.78
CA PHE A 227 -11.41 16.47 -9.98
C PHE A 227 -12.40 16.59 -11.15
N TYR A 228 -13.70 16.43 -10.88
CA TYR A 228 -14.74 16.61 -11.89
C TYR A 228 -14.76 18.03 -12.47
N PHE A 229 -14.74 19.06 -11.62
CA PHE A 229 -14.73 20.46 -12.09
C PHE A 229 -13.43 20.82 -12.80
N THR A 230 -12.28 20.35 -12.30
CA THR A 230 -10.98 20.58 -12.95
C THR A 230 -10.89 19.89 -14.31
N ALA A 231 -11.47 18.69 -14.48
CA ALA A 231 -11.51 18.01 -15.78
C ALA A 231 -12.26 18.83 -16.84
N LYS A 232 -13.30 19.57 -16.43
CA LYS A 232 -14.20 20.29 -17.34
C LYS A 232 -13.78 21.74 -17.59
N TYR A 233 -13.22 22.40 -16.58
CA TYR A 233 -12.96 23.84 -16.60
C TYR A 233 -11.52 24.21 -16.23
N GLY A 234 -10.76 23.27 -15.67
CA GLY A 234 -9.41 23.53 -15.17
C GLY A 234 -8.34 23.31 -16.24
N ASP A 235 -7.21 23.99 -16.03
CA ASP A 235 -6.00 23.74 -16.81
C ASP A 235 -5.25 22.49 -16.30
N GLN A 236 -4.21 22.11 -17.04
CA GLN A 236 -3.32 21.00 -16.73
C GLN A 236 -2.61 21.16 -15.37
N GLY A 237 -2.32 22.39 -14.96
CA GLY A 237 -1.63 22.71 -13.71
C GLY A 237 -2.50 22.38 -12.50
N TRP A 238 -3.78 22.74 -12.54
CA TRP A 238 -4.74 22.39 -11.49
C TRP A 238 -4.90 20.87 -11.33
N MET A 239 -4.90 20.12 -12.43
CA MET A 239 -4.95 18.66 -12.36
C MET A 239 -3.71 18.09 -11.66
N ILE A 240 -2.51 18.58 -11.99
CA ILE A 240 -1.26 18.18 -11.33
C ILE A 240 -1.31 18.49 -9.83
N VAL A 241 -1.86 19.65 -9.44
CA VAL A 241 -2.04 20.03 -8.02
C VAL A 241 -3.00 19.06 -7.31
N LEU A 242 -4.15 18.76 -7.89
CA LEU A 242 -5.10 17.81 -7.29
C LEU A 242 -4.52 16.41 -7.16
N VAL A 243 -3.80 15.92 -8.18
CA VAL A 243 -3.11 14.63 -8.13
C VAL A 243 -2.01 14.61 -7.07
N SER A 244 -1.31 15.73 -6.88
CA SER A 244 -0.32 15.88 -5.80
C SER A 244 -0.99 15.76 -4.43
N VAL A 245 -2.12 16.44 -4.21
CA VAL A 245 -2.90 16.34 -2.96
C VAL A 245 -3.45 14.93 -2.76
N LEU A 246 -3.92 14.28 -3.82
CA LEU A 246 -4.42 12.91 -3.77
C LEU A 246 -3.34 11.93 -3.29
N GLY A 247 -2.14 11.99 -3.89
CA GLY A 247 -0.98 11.18 -3.48
C GLY A 247 -0.52 11.49 -2.06
N LEU A 248 -0.39 12.78 -1.74
CA LEU A 248 0.05 13.25 -0.42
C LEU A 248 -0.88 12.75 0.70
N THR A 249 -2.19 12.87 0.50
CA THR A 249 -3.18 12.47 1.52
C THR A 249 -3.35 10.95 1.59
N ASN A 250 -3.16 10.23 0.48
CA ASN A 250 -3.26 8.77 0.43
C ASN A 250 -2.20 8.12 1.32
N GLY A 251 -0.91 8.35 1.03
CA GLY A 251 0.18 7.70 1.73
C GLY A 251 0.29 8.13 3.19
N TYR A 252 0.09 9.43 3.47
CA TYR A 252 0.13 9.96 4.84
C TYR A 252 -0.91 9.31 5.75
N LEU A 253 -2.19 9.31 5.34
CA LEU A 253 -3.26 8.76 6.18
C LEU A 253 -3.17 7.23 6.29
N ALA A 254 -2.82 6.53 5.20
CA ALA A 254 -2.65 5.08 5.24
C ALA A 254 -1.56 4.65 6.25
N VAL A 255 -0.41 5.34 6.24
CA VAL A 255 0.67 5.07 7.20
C VAL A 255 0.26 5.41 8.63
N CYS A 256 -0.47 6.52 8.85
CA CYS A 256 -0.97 6.86 10.19
C CYS A 256 -1.91 5.77 10.73
N VAL A 257 -2.87 5.29 9.94
CA VAL A 257 -3.78 4.21 10.35
C VAL A 257 -3.00 2.93 10.68
N LEU A 258 -2.15 2.48 9.76
CA LEU A 258 -1.45 1.19 9.88
C LEU A 258 -0.40 1.17 11.00
N MET A 259 0.12 2.32 11.41
CA MET A 259 1.02 2.42 12.56
C MET A 259 0.30 2.58 13.89
N VAL A 260 -0.86 3.22 13.92
CA VAL A 260 -1.56 3.55 15.17
C VAL A 260 -2.50 2.43 15.59
N ALA A 261 -3.22 1.81 14.65
CA ALA A 261 -4.23 0.80 14.97
C ALA A 261 -3.67 -0.42 15.75
N PRO A 262 -2.48 -0.98 15.41
CA PRO A 262 -1.91 -2.10 16.18
C PRO A 262 -1.34 -1.71 17.54
N LYS A 263 -1.20 -0.42 17.89
CA LYS A 263 -0.58 -0.04 19.16
C LYS A 263 -1.45 -0.43 20.35
N GLY A 264 -0.80 -0.97 21.38
CA GLY A 264 -1.45 -1.34 22.64
C GLY A 264 -2.02 -2.77 22.68
N TYR A 265 -1.99 -3.49 21.57
CA TYR A 265 -2.36 -4.91 21.49
C TYR A 265 -1.16 -5.84 21.75
N LYS A 266 -1.42 -7.11 22.09
CA LYS A 266 -0.38 -8.15 22.19
C LYS A 266 0.11 -8.56 20.81
N GLY A 267 1.33 -9.08 20.68
CA GLY A 267 1.93 -9.47 19.40
C GLY A 267 1.04 -10.35 18.49
N PRO A 268 0.38 -11.41 18.98
CA PRO A 268 -0.55 -12.19 18.16
C PRO A 268 -1.77 -11.38 17.69
N GLU A 269 -2.26 -10.46 18.52
CA GLU A 269 -3.39 -9.58 18.20
C GLU A 269 -2.98 -8.49 17.21
N GLN A 270 -1.78 -7.95 17.33
CA GLN A 270 -1.17 -7.02 16.37
C GLN A 270 -1.03 -7.65 14.99
N ASN A 271 -0.58 -8.91 14.94
CA ASN A 271 -0.49 -9.66 13.70
C ASN A 271 -1.88 -9.88 13.07
N ALA A 272 -2.85 -10.32 13.86
CA ALA A 272 -4.22 -10.51 13.38
C ALA A 272 -4.83 -9.19 12.88
N LEU A 273 -4.65 -8.09 13.62
CA LEU A 273 -5.16 -6.78 13.25
C LEU A 273 -4.47 -6.22 12.00
N GLY A 274 -3.15 -6.39 11.84
CA GLY A 274 -2.44 -6.03 10.61
C GLY A 274 -3.01 -6.74 9.38
N ASN A 275 -3.25 -8.06 9.47
CA ASN A 275 -3.91 -8.82 8.41
C ASN A 275 -5.33 -8.33 8.11
N LEU A 276 -6.14 -8.05 9.15
CA LEU A 276 -7.49 -7.51 8.99
C LEU A 276 -7.47 -6.15 8.29
N LEU A 277 -6.55 -5.25 8.65
CA LEU A 277 -6.42 -3.95 8.01
C LEU A 277 -6.04 -4.09 6.53
N VAL A 278 -5.13 -5.00 6.16
CA VAL A 278 -4.83 -5.28 4.75
C VAL A 278 -6.04 -5.80 3.99
N PHE A 279 -6.87 -6.64 4.61
CA PHE A 279 -8.10 -7.10 3.98
C PHE A 279 -9.04 -5.93 3.63
N PHE A 280 -9.21 -4.95 4.52
CA PHE A 280 -10.00 -3.75 4.24
C PHE A 280 -9.33 -2.83 3.21
N LEU A 281 -8.01 -2.70 3.24
CA LEU A 281 -7.24 -1.99 2.22
C LEU A 281 -7.50 -2.58 0.82
N LEU A 282 -7.38 -3.90 0.67
CA LEU A 282 -7.61 -4.59 -0.60
C LEU A 282 -9.06 -4.54 -1.05
N GLY A 283 -10.01 -4.65 -0.11
CA GLY A 283 -11.42 -4.42 -0.40
C GLY A 283 -11.68 -3.01 -0.93
N GLY A 284 -10.98 -2.01 -0.38
CA GLY A 284 -11.04 -0.64 -0.84
C GLY A 284 -10.43 -0.46 -2.23
N ILE A 285 -9.29 -1.08 -2.51
CA ILE A 285 -8.68 -1.11 -3.86
C ILE A 285 -9.66 -1.73 -4.87
N PHE A 286 -10.25 -2.88 -4.55
CA PHE A 286 -11.19 -3.57 -5.42
C PHE A 286 -12.41 -2.71 -5.74
N LEU A 287 -13.07 -2.15 -4.71
CA LEU A 287 -14.24 -1.31 -4.91
C LEU A 287 -13.87 0.00 -5.62
N GLY A 288 -12.75 0.63 -5.25
CA GLY A 288 -12.25 1.84 -5.92
C GLY A 288 -12.03 1.61 -7.41
N ALA A 289 -11.34 0.54 -7.78
CA ALA A 289 -11.12 0.17 -9.18
C ALA A 289 -12.41 -0.15 -9.93
N ALA A 290 -13.45 -0.64 -9.25
CA ALA A 290 -14.78 -0.81 -9.85
C ALA A 290 -15.51 0.53 -10.04
N LEU A 291 -15.38 1.46 -9.08
CA LEU A 291 -15.97 2.80 -9.15
C LEU A 291 -15.25 3.72 -10.15
N ASP A 292 -13.98 3.46 -10.47
CA ASP A 292 -13.24 4.15 -11.52
C ASP A 292 -14.01 4.14 -12.86
N TRP A 293 -14.72 3.03 -13.17
CA TRP A 293 -15.57 2.93 -14.35
C TRP A 293 -16.75 3.91 -14.36
N LEU A 294 -17.12 4.51 -13.24
CA LEU A 294 -18.16 5.54 -13.21
C LEU A 294 -17.70 6.83 -13.89
N TRP A 295 -16.39 7.10 -13.94
CA TRP A 295 -15.84 8.21 -14.71
C TRP A 295 -15.98 7.98 -16.22
N LEU A 296 -15.94 6.71 -16.65
CA LEU A 296 -16.15 6.30 -18.04
C LEU A 296 -17.62 6.45 -18.51
N ILE A 297 -18.57 6.70 -17.61
CA ILE A 297 -19.99 6.91 -17.97
C ILE A 297 -20.21 8.40 -18.30
N GLY A 298 -19.72 8.80 -19.48
CA GLY A 298 -19.77 10.21 -19.86
C GLY A 298 -19.40 10.58 -21.28
N ASN A 299 -19.14 9.67 -22.22
CA ASN A 299 -18.97 10.03 -23.65
C ASN A 299 -20.27 10.50 -24.35
N GLY A 300 -21.26 10.98 -23.60
CA GLY A 300 -22.39 11.73 -24.13
C GLY A 300 -21.98 13.19 -24.30
N SER A 301 -21.33 13.49 -25.43
CA SER A 301 -20.88 14.83 -25.85
C SER A 301 -20.08 15.61 -24.82
N PHE A 302 -18.77 15.36 -24.79
CA PHE A 302 -17.77 16.35 -24.40
C PHE A 302 -17.21 17.02 -25.67
#